data_AF-A0A953CYM3-F1
#
_entry.id   AF-A0A953CYM3-F1
#
_cell.length_a   1.000
_cell.length_b   1.000
_cell.length_c   1.000
_cell.angle_alpha   90.00
_cell.angle_beta   90.00
_cell.angle_gamma   90.00
#
_symmetry.space_group_name_H-M   'P 1'
#
loop_
_entity.id
_entity.type
_entity.pdbx_description
1 polymer ?
#
loop_
_entity_poly.entity_id
_entity_poly.type
_entity_poly.pdbx_seq_one_letter_code
_entity_poly.pdbx_strand_id
1 'polypeptide(L)'
;MASKLLICISANRTTVARWRGGRLGDCAVFAPDETGADEFRDYVADSGKIPAFIIVDAVEEDYRLETLPHASGSDRAQMVERKLRQYYRNSPYCAASLIGRDDSKRRDDRFLFSALTNPEIVTPWLNVLVEHELPVGGVFLLPVVTSGILPILGSKPHNLLLVAAHPAGIRLTFFRDGAFRLSRLSRNDPGAEVQGRTLIDEISNTRLYLHALRAATLDEQVSVVFLDHGDQLGDIARQITEENPSLQCSALGRSEIAKRLRLDPALIDISPATIYLQLLGNRTPDNNLASAAVTAGYRRHRVRRQLFAASAVAAGIGLAWSGANLWQQFSIQDQVDDTVRRTARINAEYQTATLQFPAAPTSADNLKRATELAEKLRTTASSPEPFLQVIGRALAPSPEIALTELGWQFRAGEIDAGGQPGATAPRQGAAPAGPAPAVRRHSGLLAGQVRDFRGDFRQAILSINAFAERLRADPLVESVRVVQLPLNVNPTLALSGNTAETPTQGGSADFRIVVVLKLPS
;
A
#
# COMPACT_ATOMS: atom_id res chain seq x y z
N MET A 1 -10.77 -3.95 -31.82
CA MET A 1 -11.43 -2.63 -32.02
C MET A 1 -12.92 -2.79 -31.70
N ALA A 2 -13.59 -1.77 -31.19
CA ALA A 2 -15.03 -1.88 -30.90
C ALA A 2 -15.82 -1.81 -32.22
N SER A 3 -16.50 -2.91 -32.56
CA SER A 3 -17.48 -2.94 -33.65
C SER A 3 -18.87 -2.62 -33.09
N LYS A 4 -19.72 -1.97 -33.89
CA LYS A 4 -21.12 -1.70 -33.57
C LYS A 4 -21.99 -2.10 -34.75
N LEU A 5 -23.17 -2.63 -34.48
CA LEU A 5 -24.24 -2.75 -35.46
C LEU A 5 -25.10 -1.49 -35.36
N LEU A 6 -25.23 -0.73 -36.45
CA LEU A 6 -26.00 0.51 -36.45
C LEU A 6 -27.21 0.32 -37.35
N ILE A 7 -28.39 0.69 -36.85
CA ILE A 7 -29.68 0.42 -37.49
C ILE A 7 -30.45 1.73 -37.55
N CYS A 8 -31.01 2.08 -38.69
CA CYS A 8 -31.90 3.21 -38.87
C CYS A 8 -33.25 2.69 -39.35
N ILE A 9 -34.27 2.80 -38.50
CA ILE A 9 -35.63 2.33 -38.75
C ILE A 9 -36.47 3.53 -39.18
N SER A 10 -37.17 3.41 -40.30
CA SER A 10 -38.16 4.39 -40.76
C SER A 10 -39.45 3.70 -41.16
N ALA A 11 -40.51 4.46 -41.38
CA ALA A 11 -41.79 3.92 -41.84
C ALA A 11 -41.69 3.19 -43.20
N ASN A 12 -40.71 3.54 -44.04
CA ASN A 12 -40.63 3.07 -45.42
C ASN A 12 -39.53 2.02 -45.66
N ARG A 13 -38.55 1.91 -44.75
CA ARG A 13 -37.42 0.96 -44.83
C ARG A 13 -36.60 0.96 -43.54
N THR A 14 -35.82 -0.09 -43.34
CA THR A 14 -34.78 -0.17 -42.30
C THR A 14 -33.41 -0.32 -42.95
N THR A 15 -32.47 0.56 -42.61
CA THR A 15 -31.08 0.49 -43.09
C THR A 15 -30.17 0.02 -41.96
N VAL A 16 -29.30 -0.94 -42.24
CA VAL A 16 -28.35 -1.50 -41.28
C VAL A 16 -26.94 -1.37 -41.84
N ALA A 17 -25.98 -1.01 -40.99
CA ALA A 17 -24.57 -1.01 -41.36
C ALA A 17 -23.69 -1.39 -40.18
N ARG A 18 -22.53 -1.99 -40.47
CA ARG A 18 -21.51 -2.32 -39.48
C ARG A 18 -20.51 -1.18 -39.37
N TRP A 19 -20.31 -0.70 -38.15
CA TRP A 19 -19.30 0.32 -37.86
C TRP A 19 -18.10 -0.33 -37.18
N ARG A 20 -16.90 -0.13 -37.73
CA ARG A 20 -15.64 -0.64 -37.16
C ARG A 20 -14.53 0.38 -37.36
N GLY A 21 -13.90 0.78 -36.25
CA GLY A 21 -12.69 1.62 -36.30
C GLY A 21 -12.90 2.98 -36.97
N GLY A 22 -14.08 3.60 -36.83
CA GLY A 22 -14.39 4.92 -37.40
C GLY A 22 -15.03 4.90 -38.78
N ARG A 23 -15.27 3.72 -39.38
CA ARG A 23 -15.82 3.60 -40.73
C ARG A 23 -17.04 2.68 -40.74
N LEU A 24 -18.02 3.02 -41.57
CA LEU A 24 -19.13 2.14 -41.94
C LEU A 24 -18.70 1.17 -43.05
N GLY A 25 -19.30 -0.01 -43.02
CA GLY A 25 -19.25 -1.04 -44.07
C GLY A 25 -20.46 -1.95 -43.97
N ASP A 26 -20.55 -2.93 -44.86
CA ASP A 26 -21.62 -3.96 -44.90
C ASP A 26 -23.03 -3.37 -44.77
N CYS A 27 -23.39 -2.41 -45.63
CA CYS A 27 -24.70 -1.76 -45.60
C CYS A 27 -25.77 -2.64 -46.28
N ALA A 28 -26.92 -2.79 -45.62
CA ALA A 28 -28.09 -3.50 -46.13
C ALA A 28 -29.37 -2.70 -45.86
N VAL A 29 -30.37 -2.86 -46.72
CA VAL A 29 -31.68 -2.20 -46.61
C VAL A 29 -32.76 -3.26 -46.65
N PHE A 30 -33.69 -3.19 -45.69
CA PHE A 30 -34.79 -4.13 -45.51
C PHE A 30 -36.12 -3.39 -45.62
N ALA A 31 -37.14 -4.09 -46.11
CA ALA A 31 -38.51 -3.60 -46.14
C ALA A 31 -39.08 -3.44 -44.70
N PRO A 32 -40.04 -2.53 -44.47
CA PRO A 32 -40.63 -2.28 -43.15
C PRO A 32 -41.78 -3.26 -42.85
N ASP A 33 -41.68 -4.51 -43.30
CA ASP A 33 -42.69 -5.56 -43.16
C ASP A 33 -42.10 -6.83 -42.53
N GLU A 34 -42.92 -7.88 -42.38
CA GLU A 34 -42.48 -9.15 -41.79
C GLU A 34 -41.36 -9.80 -42.61
N THR A 35 -41.45 -9.74 -43.96
CA THR A 35 -40.41 -10.24 -44.87
C THR A 35 -39.06 -9.58 -44.59
N GLY A 36 -39.03 -8.25 -44.49
CA GLY A 36 -37.80 -7.51 -44.20
C GLY A 36 -37.27 -7.78 -42.79
N ALA A 37 -38.14 -8.06 -41.81
CA ALA A 37 -37.72 -8.46 -40.48
C ALA A 37 -37.06 -9.86 -40.46
N ASP A 38 -37.55 -10.80 -41.28
CA ASP A 38 -36.96 -12.13 -41.45
C ASP A 38 -35.63 -12.08 -42.21
N GLU A 39 -35.52 -11.29 -43.28
CA GLU A 39 -34.23 -11.05 -43.95
C GLU A 39 -33.19 -10.43 -43.00
N PHE A 40 -33.64 -9.54 -42.11
CA PHE A 40 -32.77 -8.94 -41.10
C PHE A 40 -32.34 -9.94 -40.03
N ARG A 41 -33.22 -10.87 -39.64
CA ARG A 41 -32.89 -11.99 -38.74
C ARG A 41 -31.75 -12.82 -39.30
N ASP A 42 -31.83 -13.20 -40.56
CA ASP A 42 -30.76 -13.94 -41.24
C ASP A 42 -29.47 -13.12 -41.32
N TYR A 43 -29.58 -11.82 -41.64
CA TYR A 43 -28.42 -10.92 -41.68
C TYR A 43 -27.70 -10.82 -40.33
N VAL A 44 -28.44 -10.80 -39.22
CA VAL A 44 -27.81 -10.65 -37.89
C VAL A 44 -27.25 -11.94 -37.31
N ALA A 45 -27.64 -13.11 -37.82
CA ALA A 45 -27.24 -14.42 -37.30
C ALA A 45 -25.71 -14.56 -37.12
N ASP A 46 -24.93 -14.07 -38.08
CA ASP A 46 -23.46 -14.15 -38.08
C ASP A 46 -22.75 -12.92 -37.52
N SER A 47 -23.48 -11.98 -36.90
CA SER A 47 -22.91 -10.68 -36.48
C SER A 47 -21.97 -10.75 -35.28
N GLY A 48 -21.90 -11.90 -34.60
CA GLY A 48 -21.28 -12.02 -33.28
C GLY A 48 -22.00 -11.15 -32.25
N LYS A 49 -21.68 -11.27 -30.96
CA LYS A 49 -22.35 -10.50 -29.89
C LYS A 49 -21.92 -9.01 -29.85
N ILE A 50 -21.90 -8.35 -31.01
CA ILE A 50 -21.59 -6.93 -31.17
C ILE A 50 -22.78 -6.07 -30.72
N PRO A 51 -22.52 -4.92 -30.08
CA PRO A 51 -23.59 -4.07 -29.60
C PRO A 51 -24.33 -3.38 -30.74
N ALA A 52 -25.67 -3.39 -30.67
CA ALA A 52 -26.56 -2.76 -31.63
C ALA A 52 -27.05 -1.39 -31.14
N PHE A 53 -27.07 -0.38 -32.01
CA PHE A 53 -27.59 0.95 -31.71
C PHE A 53 -28.58 1.36 -32.79
N ILE A 54 -29.74 1.87 -32.36
CA ILE A 54 -30.89 2.10 -33.22
C ILE A 54 -31.17 3.59 -33.33
N ILE A 55 -31.38 4.06 -34.55
CA ILE A 55 -31.93 5.36 -34.91
C ILE A 55 -33.35 5.13 -35.37
N VAL A 56 -34.27 5.99 -34.95
CA VAL A 56 -35.66 5.99 -35.42
C VAL A 56 -35.95 7.28 -36.18
N ASP A 57 -36.39 7.13 -37.42
CA ASP A 57 -36.81 8.16 -38.35
C ASP A 57 -38.33 8.03 -38.58
N ALA A 58 -39.10 8.59 -37.64
CA ALA A 58 -40.56 8.53 -37.63
C ALA A 58 -41.18 9.92 -37.47
N VAL A 59 -42.45 10.06 -37.89
CA VAL A 59 -43.25 11.28 -37.66
C VAL A 59 -43.79 11.28 -36.23
N GLU A 60 -43.96 10.09 -35.66
CA GLU A 60 -44.45 9.80 -34.31
C GLU A 60 -43.37 10.08 -33.24
N GLU A 61 -42.70 11.22 -33.35
CA GLU A 61 -41.71 11.75 -32.40
C GLU A 61 -42.29 12.97 -31.65
N ASP A 62 -42.01 13.10 -30.36
CA ASP A 62 -42.40 14.29 -29.56
C ASP A 62 -41.20 14.87 -28.83
N TYR A 63 -41.16 16.21 -28.76
CA TYR A 63 -40.09 16.98 -28.13
C TYR A 63 -40.69 18.08 -27.25
N ARG A 64 -40.24 18.15 -26.00
CA ARG A 64 -40.69 19.19 -25.05
C ARG A 64 -39.49 19.84 -24.37
N LEU A 65 -39.43 21.16 -24.46
CA LEU A 65 -38.47 21.97 -23.73
C LEU A 65 -39.08 22.40 -22.40
N GLU A 66 -38.41 22.08 -21.32
CA GLU A 66 -38.91 22.31 -19.96
C GLU A 66 -37.82 22.89 -19.08
N THR A 67 -38.22 23.82 -18.23
CA THR A 67 -37.34 24.42 -17.23
C THR A 67 -37.69 23.82 -15.88
N LEU A 68 -36.73 23.15 -15.25
CA LEU A 68 -36.90 22.50 -13.96
C LEU A 68 -35.98 23.14 -12.91
N PRO A 69 -36.40 23.17 -11.64
CA PRO A 69 -35.55 23.59 -10.54
C PRO A 69 -34.19 22.89 -10.56
N HIS A 70 -33.11 23.62 -10.30
CA HIS A 70 -31.82 22.96 -10.20
C HIS A 70 -31.80 21.94 -9.04
N ALA A 71 -31.44 20.70 -9.36
CA ALA A 71 -31.26 19.60 -8.40
C ALA A 71 -30.05 18.73 -8.79
N SER A 72 -29.56 17.87 -7.91
CA SER A 72 -28.44 16.95 -8.16
C SER A 72 -28.76 15.52 -7.78
N GLY A 73 -28.00 14.55 -8.31
CA GLY A 73 -28.08 13.15 -7.90
C GLY A 73 -29.47 12.53 -8.06
N SER A 74 -29.92 11.82 -7.02
CA SER A 74 -31.23 11.15 -6.97
C SER A 74 -32.39 12.10 -7.16
N ASP A 75 -32.32 13.31 -6.58
CA ASP A 75 -33.44 14.24 -6.58
C ASP A 75 -33.73 14.76 -8.00
N ARG A 76 -32.65 15.05 -8.75
CA ARG A 76 -32.76 15.35 -10.19
C ARG A 76 -33.38 14.19 -10.94
N ALA A 77 -32.87 12.97 -10.73
CA ALA A 77 -33.34 11.79 -11.44
C ALA A 77 -34.83 11.52 -11.19
N GLN A 78 -35.27 11.59 -9.93
CA GLN A 78 -36.68 11.40 -9.56
C GLN A 78 -37.58 12.49 -10.14
N MET A 79 -37.14 13.75 -10.12
CA MET A 79 -37.90 14.86 -10.69
C MET A 79 -38.08 14.71 -12.21
N VAL A 80 -36.99 14.37 -12.92
CA VAL A 80 -37.01 14.13 -14.38
C VAL A 80 -37.87 12.91 -14.72
N GLU A 81 -37.72 11.80 -14.00
CA GLU A 81 -38.51 10.59 -14.17
C GLU A 81 -40.01 10.85 -13.97
N ARG A 82 -40.37 11.60 -12.93
CA ARG A 82 -41.76 12.01 -12.68
C ARG A 82 -42.32 12.83 -13.84
N LYS A 83 -41.52 13.73 -14.41
CA LYS A 83 -41.91 14.54 -15.56
C LYS A 83 -42.05 13.71 -16.83
N LEU A 84 -41.14 12.77 -17.09
CA LEU A 84 -41.26 11.81 -18.20
C LEU A 84 -42.58 11.04 -18.12
N ARG A 85 -42.91 10.48 -16.95
CA ARG A 85 -44.19 9.77 -16.73
C ARG A 85 -45.41 10.67 -16.87
N GLN A 86 -45.29 11.96 -16.52
CA GLN A 86 -46.37 12.92 -16.71
C GLN A 86 -46.66 13.14 -18.21
N TYR A 87 -45.63 13.32 -19.03
CA TYR A 87 -45.78 13.60 -20.46
C TYR A 87 -46.01 12.37 -21.33
N TYR A 88 -45.39 11.24 -20.98
CA TYR A 88 -45.29 10.04 -21.81
C TYR A 88 -45.74 8.79 -21.08
N ARG A 89 -46.98 8.78 -20.59
CA ARG A 89 -47.52 7.66 -19.78
C ARG A 89 -47.45 6.29 -20.48
N ASN A 90 -47.60 6.27 -21.79
CA ASN A 90 -47.77 5.04 -22.57
C ASN A 90 -46.55 4.70 -23.44
N SER A 91 -45.49 5.51 -23.42
CA SER A 91 -44.30 5.24 -24.23
C SER A 91 -43.17 4.66 -23.37
N PRO A 92 -42.70 3.43 -23.66
CA PRO A 92 -41.51 2.88 -23.02
C PRO A 92 -40.21 3.52 -23.56
N TYR A 93 -40.30 4.30 -24.64
CA TYR A 93 -39.16 4.93 -25.31
C TYR A 93 -39.22 6.44 -25.12
N CYS A 94 -38.75 6.89 -23.96
CA CYS A 94 -38.64 8.30 -23.63
C CYS A 94 -37.33 8.59 -22.91
N ALA A 95 -36.85 9.82 -23.05
CA ALA A 95 -35.61 10.27 -22.46
C ALA A 95 -35.67 11.77 -22.15
N ALA A 96 -34.80 12.19 -21.25
CA ALA A 96 -34.55 13.58 -20.97
C ALA A 96 -33.05 13.87 -20.98
N SER A 97 -32.68 14.98 -21.60
CA SER A 97 -31.30 15.47 -21.66
C SER A 97 -31.22 16.92 -21.20
N LEU A 98 -30.17 17.26 -20.44
CA LEU A 98 -29.92 18.62 -20.01
C LEU A 98 -29.29 19.40 -21.16
N ILE A 99 -29.95 20.46 -21.63
CA ILE A 99 -29.43 21.30 -22.71
C ILE A 99 -28.59 22.45 -22.16
N GLY A 100 -28.94 22.97 -21.00
CA GLY A 100 -28.24 24.10 -20.39
C GLY A 100 -28.95 24.62 -19.16
N ARG A 101 -28.59 25.84 -18.77
CA ARG A 101 -29.20 26.54 -17.65
C ARG A 101 -29.79 27.85 -18.10
N ASP A 102 -30.81 28.28 -17.40
CA ASP A 102 -31.36 29.61 -17.55
C ASP A 102 -30.44 30.66 -16.92
N ASP A 103 -30.49 31.89 -17.45
CA ASP A 103 -29.66 33.02 -17.02
C ASP A 103 -30.32 33.83 -15.89
N SER A 104 -31.55 33.47 -15.51
CA SER A 104 -32.27 34.09 -14.39
C SER A 104 -31.57 33.88 -13.04
N LYS A 105 -31.92 34.69 -12.04
CA LYS A 105 -31.33 34.66 -10.69
C LYS A 105 -31.41 33.27 -10.02
N ARG A 106 -32.42 32.47 -10.36
CA ARG A 106 -32.62 31.11 -9.84
C ARG A 106 -31.77 30.06 -10.55
N ARG A 107 -31.37 30.31 -11.81
CA ARG A 107 -30.55 29.43 -12.66
C ARG A 107 -31.10 28.01 -12.80
N ASP A 108 -32.37 27.93 -13.15
CA ASP A 108 -33.05 26.66 -13.36
C ASP A 108 -32.44 25.89 -14.56
N ASP A 109 -32.53 24.56 -14.49
CA ASP A 109 -31.97 23.66 -15.50
C ASP A 109 -32.97 23.50 -16.66
N ARG A 110 -32.50 23.66 -17.90
CA ARG A 110 -33.28 23.49 -19.14
C ARG A 110 -33.10 22.09 -19.69
N PHE A 111 -34.18 21.33 -19.76
CA PHE A 111 -34.23 19.95 -20.24
C PHE A 111 -34.95 19.85 -21.59
N LEU A 112 -34.45 18.96 -22.44
CA LEU A 112 -35.18 18.40 -23.57
C LEU A 112 -35.74 17.05 -23.17
N PHE A 113 -37.05 16.97 -23.13
CA PHE A 113 -37.79 15.72 -23.05
C PHE A 113 -38.07 15.24 -24.48
N SER A 114 -37.89 13.95 -24.72
CA SER A 114 -38.10 13.34 -26.03
C SER A 114 -38.76 11.98 -25.89
N ALA A 115 -39.66 11.64 -26.81
CA ALA A 115 -40.27 10.33 -26.83
C ALA A 115 -40.59 9.87 -28.25
N LEU A 116 -40.62 8.55 -28.42
CA LEU A 116 -41.24 7.89 -29.56
C LEU A 116 -42.68 7.56 -29.17
N THR A 117 -43.67 8.18 -29.81
CA THR A 117 -45.08 8.03 -29.44
C THR A 117 -45.71 6.76 -30.03
N ASN A 118 -45.13 6.20 -31.09
CA ASN A 118 -45.47 4.90 -31.64
C ASN A 118 -44.33 3.89 -31.40
N PRO A 119 -44.31 3.17 -30.26
CA PRO A 119 -43.25 2.21 -29.96
C PRO A 119 -43.25 0.98 -30.87
N GLU A 120 -44.36 0.67 -31.55
CA GLU A 120 -44.48 -0.56 -32.33
C GLU A 120 -43.57 -0.60 -33.56
N ILE A 121 -43.14 0.57 -34.07
CA ILE A 121 -42.23 0.65 -35.22
C ILE A 121 -40.86 -0.01 -34.95
N VAL A 122 -40.42 -0.06 -33.69
CA VAL A 122 -39.12 -0.66 -33.32
C VAL A 122 -39.23 -2.10 -32.83
N THR A 123 -40.44 -2.55 -32.45
CA THR A 123 -40.66 -3.86 -31.83
C THR A 123 -40.15 -5.03 -32.68
N PRO A 124 -40.44 -5.14 -33.99
CA PRO A 124 -39.99 -6.27 -34.81
C PRO A 124 -38.46 -6.41 -34.84
N TRP A 125 -37.78 -5.28 -35.03
CA TRP A 125 -36.32 -5.21 -35.10
C TRP A 125 -35.66 -5.50 -33.75
N LEU A 126 -36.22 -4.98 -32.66
CA LEU A 126 -35.72 -5.25 -31.31
C LEU A 126 -35.88 -6.71 -30.90
N ASN A 127 -36.99 -7.35 -31.28
CA ASN A 127 -37.21 -8.77 -30.98
C ASN A 127 -36.13 -9.65 -31.62
N VAL A 128 -35.79 -9.37 -32.88
CA VAL A 128 -34.69 -10.06 -33.58
C VAL A 128 -33.35 -9.88 -32.84
N LEU A 129 -33.04 -8.66 -32.39
CA LEU A 129 -31.82 -8.41 -31.62
C LEU A 129 -31.79 -9.16 -30.29
N VAL A 130 -32.93 -9.23 -29.59
CA VAL A 130 -33.07 -9.95 -28.31
C VAL A 130 -32.90 -11.46 -28.53
N GLU A 131 -33.51 -12.01 -29.57
CA GLU A 131 -33.43 -13.44 -29.91
C GLU A 131 -32.00 -13.89 -30.21
N HIS A 132 -31.23 -13.08 -30.94
CA HIS A 132 -29.81 -13.34 -31.20
C HIS A 132 -28.88 -12.88 -30.06
N GLU A 133 -29.43 -12.49 -28.90
CA GLU A 133 -28.71 -11.98 -27.73
C GLU A 133 -27.76 -10.81 -28.03
N LEU A 134 -28.09 -9.99 -29.02
CA LEU A 134 -27.31 -8.81 -29.40
C LEU A 134 -27.51 -7.71 -28.34
N PRO A 135 -26.42 -7.20 -27.72
CA PRO A 135 -26.56 -6.15 -26.70
C PRO A 135 -27.07 -4.84 -27.30
N VAL A 136 -28.29 -4.42 -26.95
CA VAL A 136 -28.81 -3.11 -27.40
C VAL A 136 -28.19 -1.97 -26.58
N GLY A 137 -27.40 -1.14 -27.24
CA GLY A 137 -26.70 0.00 -26.66
C GLY A 137 -27.58 1.24 -26.47
N GLY A 138 -28.60 1.40 -27.30
CA GLY A 138 -29.58 2.47 -27.18
C GLY A 138 -30.49 2.63 -28.39
N VAL A 139 -31.56 3.39 -28.18
CA VAL A 139 -32.53 3.81 -29.20
C VAL A 139 -32.55 5.33 -29.20
N PHE A 140 -32.36 5.95 -30.36
CA PHE A 140 -32.22 7.39 -30.51
C PHE A 140 -33.16 7.89 -31.60
N LEU A 141 -33.73 9.08 -31.41
CA LEU A 141 -34.42 9.77 -32.49
C LEU A 141 -33.39 10.36 -33.46
N LEU A 142 -33.62 10.21 -34.75
CA LEU A 142 -32.72 10.71 -35.80
C LEU A 142 -32.33 12.19 -35.61
N PRO A 143 -33.25 13.13 -35.32
CA PRO A 143 -32.90 14.55 -35.20
C PRO A 143 -31.91 14.86 -34.08
N VAL A 144 -31.92 14.05 -33.00
CA VAL A 144 -30.94 14.17 -31.93
C VAL A 144 -29.55 13.73 -32.42
N VAL A 145 -29.47 12.64 -33.18
CA VAL A 145 -28.22 12.15 -33.78
C VAL A 145 -27.65 13.17 -34.77
N THR A 146 -28.53 13.85 -35.50
CA THR A 146 -28.18 14.91 -36.45
C THR A 146 -27.35 16.04 -35.83
N SER A 147 -27.41 16.27 -34.51
CA SER A 147 -26.51 17.22 -33.82
C SER A 147 -25.01 16.93 -34.05
N GLY A 148 -24.66 15.68 -34.37
CA GLY A 148 -23.30 15.29 -34.75
C GLY A 148 -22.80 15.91 -36.05
N ILE A 149 -23.68 16.50 -36.87
CA ILE A 149 -23.33 17.20 -38.11
C ILE A 149 -22.70 18.58 -37.83
N LEU A 150 -23.04 19.21 -36.71
CA LEU A 150 -22.66 20.61 -36.45
C LEU A 150 -21.14 20.87 -36.51
N PRO A 151 -20.26 20.00 -35.97
CA PRO A 151 -18.81 20.20 -36.07
C PRO A 151 -18.29 20.19 -37.50
N ILE A 152 -19.01 19.56 -38.43
CA ILE A 152 -18.59 19.47 -39.83
C ILE A 152 -19.20 20.56 -40.70
N LEU A 153 -20.12 21.40 -40.24
CA LEU A 153 -20.73 22.44 -41.10
C LEU A 153 -19.77 23.62 -41.38
N GLY A 154 -18.70 23.77 -40.61
CA GLY A 154 -17.69 24.84 -40.78
C GLY A 154 -18.13 26.18 -40.19
N SER A 155 -19.41 26.52 -40.27
CA SER A 155 -20.03 27.66 -39.58
C SER A 155 -20.84 27.20 -38.36
N LYS A 156 -20.92 28.08 -37.34
CA LYS A 156 -21.75 27.88 -36.15
C LYS A 156 -22.73 29.04 -36.01
N PRO A 157 -23.76 29.10 -36.88
CA PRO A 157 -24.76 30.15 -36.77
C PRO A 157 -25.55 30.01 -35.47
N HIS A 158 -26.04 31.13 -34.95
CA HIS A 158 -26.88 31.16 -33.73
C HIS A 158 -28.16 30.34 -33.93
N ASN A 159 -28.83 30.55 -35.06
CA ASN A 159 -30.02 29.82 -35.48
C ASN A 159 -29.72 29.06 -36.77
N LEU A 160 -29.78 27.73 -36.70
CA LEU A 160 -29.55 26.83 -37.83
C LEU A 160 -30.80 26.02 -38.10
N LEU A 161 -31.28 26.04 -39.34
CA LEU A 161 -32.27 25.10 -39.84
C LEU A 161 -31.61 24.14 -40.81
N LEU A 162 -31.44 22.89 -40.39
CA LEU A 162 -30.92 21.85 -41.25
C LEU A 162 -32.08 21.20 -42.01
N VAL A 163 -31.96 21.10 -43.33
CA VAL A 163 -32.98 20.49 -44.19
C VAL A 163 -32.39 19.28 -44.88
N ALA A 164 -33.04 18.13 -44.78
CA ALA A 164 -32.59 16.89 -45.39
C ALA A 164 -33.76 16.13 -46.00
N ALA A 165 -33.56 15.57 -47.18
CA ALA A 165 -34.49 14.61 -47.75
C ALA A 165 -34.21 13.21 -47.17
N HIS A 166 -35.28 12.53 -46.75
CA HIS A 166 -35.28 11.20 -46.17
C HIS A 166 -36.25 10.31 -46.94
N PRO A 167 -36.11 8.97 -46.86
CA PRO A 167 -37.10 8.06 -47.42
C PRO A 167 -38.52 8.29 -46.89
N ALA A 168 -38.66 8.79 -45.66
CA ALA A 168 -39.95 9.10 -45.02
C ALA A 168 -40.51 10.49 -45.35
N GLY A 169 -39.74 11.34 -46.06
CA GLY A 169 -40.13 12.71 -46.41
C GLY A 169 -39.02 13.73 -46.19
N ILE A 170 -39.37 15.01 -46.03
CA ILE A 170 -38.39 16.09 -45.82
C ILE A 170 -38.34 16.43 -44.34
N ARG A 171 -37.13 16.39 -43.78
CA ARG A 171 -36.88 16.69 -42.37
C ARG A 171 -36.20 18.05 -42.21
N LEU A 172 -36.77 18.85 -41.32
CA LEU A 172 -36.29 20.16 -40.94
C LEU A 172 -35.95 20.12 -39.45
N THR A 173 -34.66 20.21 -39.14
CA THR A 173 -34.14 20.14 -37.77
C THR A 173 -33.57 21.49 -37.37
N PHE A 174 -34.13 22.09 -36.33
CA PHE A 174 -33.73 23.40 -35.84
C PHE A 174 -32.77 23.28 -34.65
N PHE A 175 -31.65 24.00 -34.74
CA PHE A 175 -30.67 24.16 -33.67
C PHE A 175 -30.54 25.62 -33.30
N ARG A 176 -30.39 25.87 -31.99
CA ARG A 176 -30.06 27.19 -31.44
C ARG A 176 -28.84 27.08 -30.55
N ASP A 177 -27.81 27.87 -30.83
CA ASP A 177 -26.51 27.81 -30.16
C ASP A 177 -25.87 26.42 -30.22
N GLY A 178 -26.07 25.70 -31.32
CA GLY A 178 -25.60 24.33 -31.50
C GLY A 178 -26.35 23.27 -30.66
N ALA A 179 -27.40 23.65 -29.92
CA ALA A 179 -28.27 22.71 -29.23
C ALA A 179 -29.52 22.42 -30.08
N PHE A 180 -29.89 21.13 -30.17
CA PHE A 180 -31.15 20.71 -30.81
C PHE A 180 -32.35 21.29 -30.05
N ARG A 181 -33.33 21.81 -30.78
CA ARG A 181 -34.56 22.38 -30.22
C ARG A 181 -35.82 21.71 -30.74
N LEU A 182 -35.88 21.46 -32.04
CA LEU A 182 -37.07 20.96 -32.71
C LEU A 182 -36.69 20.17 -33.96
N SER A 183 -37.52 19.17 -34.29
CA SER A 183 -37.58 18.55 -35.61
C SER A 183 -39.01 18.57 -36.13
N ARG A 184 -39.15 18.77 -37.43
CA ARG A 184 -40.39 18.54 -38.17
C ARG A 184 -40.09 17.64 -39.36
N LEU A 185 -40.91 16.61 -39.55
CA LEU A 185 -40.85 15.71 -40.70
C LEU A 185 -42.15 15.88 -41.49
N SER A 186 -42.05 16.45 -42.69
CA SER A 186 -43.16 16.49 -43.65
C SER A 186 -43.10 15.24 -44.50
N ARG A 187 -44.21 14.49 -44.57
CA ARG A 187 -44.30 13.31 -45.43
C ARG A 187 -44.37 13.76 -46.88
N ASN A 188 -43.60 13.08 -47.73
CA ASN A 188 -43.78 13.18 -49.18
C ASN A 188 -44.44 11.90 -49.68
N ASP A 189 -45.21 12.01 -50.76
CA ASP A 189 -45.71 10.84 -51.46
C ASP A 189 -44.53 10.00 -51.99
N PRO A 190 -44.59 8.66 -51.88
CA PRO A 190 -43.54 7.78 -52.38
C PRO A 190 -43.29 8.03 -53.88
N GLY A 191 -42.08 8.45 -54.24
CA GLY A 191 -41.69 8.70 -55.63
C GLY A 191 -41.95 10.12 -56.16
N ALA A 192 -42.53 11.01 -55.35
CA ALA A 192 -42.62 12.42 -55.71
C ALA A 192 -41.24 13.09 -55.55
N GLU A 193 -40.71 13.68 -56.62
CA GLU A 193 -39.53 14.54 -56.54
C GLU A 193 -39.80 15.72 -55.61
N VAL A 194 -38.79 16.09 -54.80
CA VAL A 194 -38.86 17.25 -53.92
C VAL A 194 -38.88 18.50 -54.80
N GLN A 195 -40.07 19.06 -55.00
CA GLN A 195 -40.21 20.33 -55.71
C GLN A 195 -39.68 21.47 -54.84
N GLY A 196 -38.89 22.37 -55.42
CA GLY A 196 -38.32 23.52 -54.71
C GLY A 196 -39.37 24.38 -54.00
N ARG A 197 -40.56 24.51 -54.59
CA ARG A 197 -41.67 25.27 -53.98
C ARG A 197 -42.22 24.63 -52.70
N THR A 198 -42.36 23.31 -52.67
CA THR A 198 -42.77 22.56 -51.47
C THR A 198 -41.76 22.76 -50.34
N LEU A 199 -40.46 22.81 -50.67
CA LEU A 199 -39.39 23.07 -49.72
C LEU A 199 -39.48 24.48 -49.12
N ILE A 200 -39.76 25.48 -49.95
CA ILE A 200 -39.94 26.88 -49.52
C ILE A 200 -41.13 27.02 -48.57
N ASP A 201 -42.26 26.43 -48.93
CA ASP A 201 -43.47 26.44 -48.11
C ASP A 201 -43.20 25.75 -46.77
N GLU A 202 -42.46 24.63 -46.79
CA GLU A 202 -42.15 23.88 -45.59
C GLU A 202 -41.15 24.59 -44.67
N ILE A 203 -40.17 25.30 -45.22
CA ILE A 203 -39.28 26.19 -44.46
C ILE A 203 -40.09 27.34 -43.82
N SER A 204 -40.97 27.98 -44.60
CA SER A 204 -41.80 29.09 -44.12
C SER A 204 -42.76 28.65 -43.01
N ASN A 205 -43.44 27.52 -43.18
CA ASN A 205 -44.30 26.92 -42.17
C ASN A 205 -43.51 26.57 -40.90
N THR A 206 -42.30 26.04 -41.06
CA THR A 206 -41.44 25.71 -39.91
C THR A 206 -41.01 26.97 -39.16
N ARG A 207 -40.73 28.09 -39.85
CA ARG A 207 -40.44 29.37 -39.18
C ARG A 207 -41.64 29.90 -38.38
N LEU A 208 -42.84 29.85 -38.93
CA LEU A 208 -44.07 30.22 -38.21
C LEU A 208 -44.26 29.34 -36.97
N TYR A 209 -43.99 28.05 -37.09
CA TYR A 209 -44.08 27.11 -35.98
C TYR A 209 -43.02 27.37 -34.89
N LEU A 210 -41.77 27.66 -35.28
CA LEU A 210 -40.71 28.07 -34.35
C LEU A 210 -41.08 29.34 -33.57
N HIS A 211 -41.72 30.30 -34.23
CA HIS A 211 -42.25 31.51 -33.59
C HIS A 211 -43.36 31.19 -32.60
N ALA A 212 -44.32 30.34 -32.98
CA ALA A 212 -45.41 29.91 -32.09
C ALA A 212 -44.88 29.20 -30.82
N LEU A 213 -43.83 28.40 -30.95
CA LEU A 213 -43.16 27.72 -29.84
C LEU A 213 -42.21 28.63 -29.04
N ARG A 214 -42.05 29.90 -29.43
CA ARG A 214 -41.06 30.85 -28.87
C ARG A 214 -39.62 30.31 -28.92
N ALA A 215 -39.33 29.45 -29.89
CA ALA A 215 -38.00 28.89 -30.11
C ALA A 215 -37.08 29.85 -30.87
N ALA A 216 -37.64 30.63 -31.79
CA ALA A 216 -37.00 31.72 -32.52
C ALA A 216 -38.05 32.75 -32.96
N THR A 217 -37.70 34.03 -33.02
CA THR A 217 -38.60 35.08 -33.55
C THR A 217 -38.55 35.16 -35.08
N LEU A 218 -39.56 35.80 -35.70
CA LEU A 218 -39.60 35.95 -37.16
C LEU A 218 -38.56 36.95 -37.69
N ASP A 219 -38.05 37.83 -36.83
CA ASP A 219 -37.04 38.83 -37.19
C ASP A 219 -35.61 38.29 -37.08
N GLU A 220 -35.43 37.19 -36.35
CA GLU A 220 -34.14 36.51 -36.23
C GLU A 220 -33.71 35.91 -37.58
N GLN A 221 -32.46 36.18 -37.95
CA GLN A 221 -31.81 35.54 -39.10
C GLN A 221 -31.67 34.04 -38.85
N VAL A 222 -32.01 33.24 -39.85
CA VAL A 222 -31.89 31.78 -39.81
C VAL A 222 -31.00 31.32 -40.95
N SER A 223 -29.88 30.68 -40.61
CA SER A 223 -29.06 30.00 -41.62
C SER A 223 -29.70 28.66 -41.95
N VAL A 224 -29.95 28.41 -43.22
CA VAL A 224 -30.53 27.15 -43.71
C VAL A 224 -29.42 26.34 -44.38
N VAL A 225 -29.22 25.11 -43.94
CA VAL A 225 -28.23 24.20 -44.53
C VAL A 225 -28.93 22.98 -45.08
N PHE A 226 -28.80 22.74 -46.38
CA PHE A 226 -29.32 21.56 -47.05
C PHE A 226 -28.28 20.42 -47.00
N LEU A 227 -28.67 19.26 -46.47
CA LEU A 227 -27.90 18.02 -46.63
C LEU A 227 -28.27 17.38 -47.97
N ASP A 228 -27.57 17.84 -49.01
CA ASP A 228 -27.85 17.51 -50.39
C ASP A 228 -27.12 16.24 -50.82
N HIS A 229 -27.56 15.10 -50.28
CA HIS A 229 -26.96 13.80 -50.59
C HIS A 229 -27.20 13.36 -52.04
N GLY A 230 -28.20 13.94 -52.72
CA GLY A 230 -28.51 13.68 -54.12
C GLY A 230 -27.86 14.67 -55.09
N ASP A 231 -27.19 15.73 -54.60
CA ASP A 231 -26.68 16.86 -55.38
C ASP A 231 -27.79 17.53 -56.26
N GLN A 232 -29.01 17.66 -55.73
CA GLN A 232 -30.21 18.19 -56.42
C GLN A 232 -30.75 19.50 -55.81
N LEU A 233 -30.35 19.85 -54.58
CA LEU A 233 -30.91 20.96 -53.81
C LEU A 233 -30.08 22.26 -53.92
N GLY A 234 -28.91 22.21 -54.55
CA GLY A 234 -28.00 23.36 -54.67
C GLY A 234 -28.58 24.57 -55.41
N ASP A 235 -29.34 24.36 -56.50
CA ASP A 235 -30.00 25.45 -57.23
C ASP A 235 -31.15 26.04 -56.42
N ILE A 236 -31.94 25.19 -55.75
CA ILE A 236 -33.04 25.60 -54.89
C ILE A 236 -32.51 26.46 -53.73
N ALA A 237 -31.41 26.07 -53.10
CA ALA A 237 -30.79 26.86 -52.03
C ALA A 237 -30.42 28.29 -52.48
N ARG A 238 -29.90 28.45 -53.71
CA ARG A 238 -29.59 29.76 -54.28
C ARG A 238 -30.86 30.59 -54.50
N GLN A 239 -31.87 30.01 -55.13
CA GLN A 239 -33.15 30.67 -55.37
C GLN A 239 -33.80 31.17 -54.07
N ILE A 240 -33.79 30.37 -53.00
CA ILE A 240 -34.37 30.75 -51.71
C ILE A 240 -33.66 31.98 -51.11
N THR A 241 -32.34 32.03 -51.23
CA THR A 241 -31.54 33.15 -50.72
C THR A 241 -31.83 34.45 -51.48
N GLU A 242 -32.06 34.35 -52.80
CA GLU A 242 -32.40 35.48 -53.66
C GLU A 242 -33.82 36.01 -53.37
N GLU A 243 -34.78 35.11 -53.19
CA GLU A 243 -36.18 35.47 -52.91
C GLU A 243 -36.40 35.94 -51.45
N ASN A 244 -35.60 35.43 -50.50
CA ASN A 244 -35.75 35.71 -49.08
C ASN A 244 -34.41 36.05 -48.41
N PRO A 245 -34.00 37.33 -48.39
CA PRO A 245 -32.71 37.76 -47.80
C PRO A 245 -32.56 37.50 -46.29
N SER A 246 -33.65 37.19 -45.57
CA SER A 246 -33.62 36.79 -44.16
C SER A 246 -33.23 35.32 -43.94
N LEU A 247 -33.14 34.54 -45.03
CA LEU A 247 -32.69 33.16 -45.04
C LEU A 247 -31.35 33.08 -45.76
N GLN A 248 -30.30 32.73 -45.02
CA GLN A 248 -29.00 32.44 -45.62
C GLN A 248 -28.92 30.96 -45.91
N CYS A 249 -29.15 30.55 -47.16
CA CYS A 249 -29.12 29.14 -47.54
C CYS A 249 -27.75 28.71 -48.04
N SER A 250 -27.36 27.48 -47.71
CA SER A 250 -26.20 26.80 -48.27
C SER A 250 -26.51 25.30 -48.43
N ALA A 251 -25.84 24.64 -49.37
CA ALA A 251 -25.99 23.21 -49.59
C ALA A 251 -24.66 22.50 -49.36
N LEU A 252 -24.71 21.39 -48.63
CA LEU A 252 -23.59 20.48 -48.42
C LEU A 252 -23.80 19.28 -49.34
N GLY A 253 -23.05 19.22 -50.44
CA GLY A 253 -23.19 18.17 -51.45
C GLY A 253 -22.67 16.81 -51.00
N ARG A 254 -23.00 15.76 -51.75
CA ARG A 254 -22.67 14.36 -51.46
C ARG A 254 -21.18 14.12 -51.22
N SER A 255 -20.35 14.62 -52.12
CA SER A 255 -18.88 14.46 -52.05
C SER A 255 -18.28 15.13 -50.82
N GLU A 256 -18.84 16.28 -50.43
CA GLU A 256 -18.40 17.03 -49.27
C GLU A 256 -18.84 16.36 -47.96
N ILE A 257 -20.09 15.89 -47.89
CA ILE A 257 -20.60 15.08 -46.77
C ILE A 257 -19.70 13.85 -46.58
N ALA A 258 -19.46 13.09 -47.65
CA ALA A 258 -18.64 11.87 -47.61
C ALA A 258 -17.22 12.17 -47.10
N LYS A 259 -16.57 13.21 -47.62
CA LYS A 259 -15.22 13.62 -47.21
C LYS A 259 -15.17 14.07 -45.76
N ARG A 260 -16.09 14.94 -45.33
CA ARG A 260 -16.11 15.49 -43.96
C ARG A 260 -16.46 14.42 -42.91
N LEU A 261 -17.28 13.42 -43.26
CA LEU A 261 -17.65 12.30 -42.38
C LEU A 261 -16.74 11.07 -42.50
N ARG A 262 -15.77 11.07 -43.41
CA ARG A 262 -14.93 9.90 -43.77
C ARG A 262 -15.77 8.68 -44.15
N LEU A 263 -16.88 8.93 -44.85
CA LEU A 263 -17.82 7.93 -45.33
C LEU A 263 -17.49 7.60 -46.79
N ASP A 264 -17.68 6.34 -47.18
CA ASP A 264 -17.60 5.94 -48.58
C ASP A 264 -18.83 6.49 -49.34
N PRO A 265 -18.66 7.29 -50.41
CA PRO A 265 -19.77 7.80 -51.20
C PRO A 265 -20.73 6.71 -51.70
N ALA A 266 -20.24 5.51 -52.01
CA ALA A 266 -21.07 4.41 -52.48
C ALA A 266 -22.11 3.95 -51.44
N LEU A 267 -21.82 4.13 -50.14
CA LEU A 267 -22.77 3.80 -49.08
C LEU A 267 -23.92 4.82 -48.99
N ILE A 268 -23.68 6.07 -49.36
CA ILE A 268 -24.71 7.12 -49.42
C ILE A 268 -25.72 6.77 -50.53
N ASP A 269 -25.22 6.27 -51.66
CA ASP A 269 -26.05 5.87 -52.81
C ASP A 269 -26.96 4.67 -52.48
N ILE A 270 -26.53 3.76 -51.60
CA ILE A 270 -27.37 2.65 -51.10
C ILE A 270 -28.52 3.21 -50.23
N SER A 271 -28.19 4.11 -49.30
CA SER A 271 -29.18 4.74 -48.43
C SER A 271 -28.66 6.04 -47.81
N PRO A 272 -29.42 7.14 -47.86
CA PRO A 272 -29.05 8.39 -47.18
C PRO A 272 -28.98 8.24 -45.66
N ALA A 273 -29.62 7.20 -45.10
CA ALA A 273 -29.53 6.89 -43.67
C ALA A 273 -28.09 6.64 -43.19
N THR A 274 -27.18 6.24 -44.09
CA THR A 274 -25.77 5.97 -43.77
C THR A 274 -25.03 7.20 -43.23
N ILE A 275 -25.44 8.41 -43.61
CA ILE A 275 -24.92 9.67 -43.04
C ILE A 275 -25.16 9.67 -41.52
N TYR A 276 -26.40 9.42 -41.11
CA TYR A 276 -26.81 9.43 -39.69
C TYR A 276 -26.27 8.23 -38.92
N LEU A 277 -26.17 7.06 -39.56
CA LEU A 277 -25.48 5.90 -38.99
C LEU A 277 -24.00 6.24 -38.71
N GLN A 278 -23.31 6.92 -39.63
CA GLN A 278 -21.91 7.32 -39.42
C GLN A 278 -21.79 8.33 -38.27
N LEU A 279 -22.74 9.28 -38.16
CA LEU A 279 -22.82 10.20 -37.02
C LEU A 279 -22.97 9.46 -35.68
N LEU A 280 -23.91 8.51 -35.59
CA LEU A 280 -24.13 7.70 -34.39
C LEU A 280 -22.92 6.82 -34.04
N GLY A 281 -22.27 6.26 -35.06
CA GLY A 281 -21.05 5.48 -34.93
C GLY A 281 -19.93 6.28 -34.28
N ASN A 282 -19.75 7.53 -34.73
CA ASN A 282 -18.74 8.46 -34.25
C ASN A 282 -19.04 8.99 -32.84
N ARG A 283 -20.30 9.35 -32.56
CA ARG A 283 -20.72 9.85 -31.24
C ARG A 283 -22.15 9.43 -30.93
N THR A 284 -22.32 8.68 -29.84
CA THR A 284 -23.65 8.37 -29.30
C THR A 284 -24.16 9.56 -28.49
N PRO A 285 -25.35 10.12 -28.81
CA PRO A 285 -25.96 11.18 -28.01
C PRO A 285 -26.33 10.70 -26.59
N ASP A 286 -26.49 11.63 -25.65
CA ASP A 286 -26.89 11.31 -24.27
C ASP A 286 -28.40 10.99 -24.14
N ASN A 287 -29.21 11.48 -25.08
CA ASN A 287 -30.66 11.33 -25.09
C ASN A 287 -31.09 9.94 -25.61
N ASN A 288 -30.77 8.89 -24.85
CA ASN A 288 -31.12 7.50 -25.17
C ASN A 288 -32.52 7.17 -24.66
N LEU A 289 -33.44 6.87 -25.57
CA LEU A 289 -34.83 6.52 -25.28
C LEU A 289 -34.98 5.10 -24.73
N ALA A 290 -33.98 4.24 -24.90
CA ALA A 290 -34.07 2.86 -24.45
C ALA A 290 -34.08 2.77 -22.92
N SER A 291 -35.05 2.05 -22.39
CA SER A 291 -35.15 1.79 -20.95
C SER A 291 -33.95 0.99 -20.41
N ALA A 292 -33.80 0.99 -19.08
CA ALA A 292 -32.77 0.21 -18.41
C ALA A 292 -32.90 -1.31 -18.64
N ALA A 293 -34.10 -1.79 -19.01
CA ALA A 293 -34.35 -3.18 -19.35
C ALA A 293 -33.78 -3.52 -20.73
N VAL A 294 -34.08 -2.70 -21.75
CA VAL A 294 -33.56 -2.85 -23.12
C VAL A 294 -32.02 -2.77 -23.13
N THR A 295 -31.43 -1.84 -22.37
CA THR A 295 -29.97 -1.65 -22.34
C THR A 295 -29.22 -2.54 -21.36
N ALA A 296 -29.90 -3.43 -20.62
CA ALA A 296 -29.28 -4.29 -19.61
C ALA A 296 -28.21 -5.22 -20.20
N GLY A 297 -28.46 -5.79 -21.39
CA GLY A 297 -27.50 -6.62 -22.11
C GLY A 297 -26.20 -5.87 -22.44
N TYR A 298 -26.32 -4.63 -22.90
CA TYR A 298 -25.17 -3.78 -23.21
C TYR A 298 -24.37 -3.37 -21.96
N ARG A 299 -25.06 -3.05 -20.85
CA ARG A 299 -24.38 -2.79 -19.57
C ARG A 299 -23.55 -4.00 -19.13
N ARG A 300 -24.10 -5.21 -19.19
CA ARG A 300 -23.36 -6.46 -18.89
C ARG A 300 -22.16 -6.65 -19.83
N HIS A 301 -22.36 -6.44 -21.13
CA HIS A 301 -21.28 -6.50 -22.12
C HIS A 301 -20.13 -5.55 -21.79
N ARG A 302 -20.44 -4.28 -21.44
CA ARG A 302 -19.44 -3.26 -21.09
C ARG A 302 -18.71 -3.59 -19.80
N VAL A 303 -19.42 -3.98 -18.74
CA VAL A 303 -18.83 -4.36 -17.44
C VAL A 303 -17.89 -5.54 -17.61
N ARG A 304 -18.30 -6.58 -18.34
CA ARG A 304 -17.45 -7.76 -18.62
C ARG A 304 -16.13 -7.34 -19.28
N ARG A 305 -16.19 -6.46 -20.29
CA ARG A 305 -14.99 -6.00 -21.01
C ARG A 305 -14.10 -5.12 -20.14
N GLN A 306 -14.68 -4.28 -19.29
CA GLN A 306 -13.94 -3.47 -18.32
C GLN A 306 -13.24 -4.35 -17.28
N LEU A 307 -13.92 -5.39 -16.78
CA LEU A 307 -13.32 -6.37 -15.86
C LEU A 307 -12.14 -7.09 -16.51
N PHE A 308 -12.29 -7.62 -17.74
CA PHE A 308 -11.18 -8.25 -18.45
C PHE A 308 -10.00 -7.30 -18.68
N ALA A 309 -10.26 -6.05 -19.03
CA ALA A 309 -9.21 -5.04 -19.20
C ALA A 309 -8.49 -4.75 -17.86
N ALA A 310 -9.24 -4.61 -16.77
CA ALA A 310 -8.67 -4.39 -15.44
C ALA A 310 -7.82 -5.59 -14.98
N SER A 311 -8.30 -6.82 -15.20
CA SER A 311 -7.54 -8.04 -14.91
C SER A 311 -6.25 -8.11 -15.73
N ALA A 312 -6.28 -7.76 -17.02
CA ALA A 312 -5.08 -7.72 -17.86
C ALA A 312 -4.06 -6.69 -17.36
N VAL A 313 -4.51 -5.50 -16.93
CA VAL A 313 -3.63 -4.49 -16.32
C VAL A 313 -3.03 -5.00 -15.02
N ALA A 314 -3.84 -5.58 -14.13
CA ALA A 314 -3.36 -6.14 -12.86
C ALA A 314 -2.34 -7.27 -13.08
N ALA A 315 -2.60 -8.17 -14.04
CA ALA A 315 -1.66 -9.21 -14.44
C ALA A 315 -0.36 -8.62 -15.00
N GLY A 316 -0.43 -7.57 -15.83
CA GLY A 316 0.73 -6.85 -16.34
C GLY A 316 1.58 -6.23 -15.22
N ILE A 317 0.95 -5.62 -14.22
CA ILE A 317 1.64 -5.10 -13.03
C ILE A 317 2.29 -6.23 -12.24
N GLY A 318 1.58 -7.33 -12.02
CA GLY A 318 2.12 -8.50 -11.31
C GLY A 318 3.34 -9.12 -12.03
N LEU A 319 3.29 -9.24 -13.36
CA LEU A 319 4.41 -9.72 -14.17
C LEU A 319 5.60 -8.77 -14.11
N ALA A 320 5.38 -7.45 -14.22
CA ALA A 320 6.44 -6.46 -14.10
C ALA A 320 7.09 -6.48 -12.71
N TRP A 321 6.27 -6.57 -11.65
CA TRP A 321 6.75 -6.66 -10.27
C TRP A 321 7.56 -7.93 -10.03
N SER A 322 7.05 -9.08 -10.50
CA SER A 322 7.76 -10.36 -10.41
C SER A 322 9.09 -10.31 -11.17
N GLY A 323 9.11 -9.74 -12.39
CA GLY A 323 10.32 -9.54 -13.18
C GLY A 323 11.36 -8.66 -12.47
N ALA A 324 10.93 -7.56 -11.84
CA ALA A 324 11.81 -6.68 -11.06
C ALA A 324 12.40 -7.39 -9.84
N ASN A 325 11.60 -8.20 -9.12
CA ASN A 325 12.09 -8.97 -7.97
C ASN A 325 13.08 -10.06 -8.40
N LEU A 326 12.83 -10.75 -9.51
CA LEU A 326 13.76 -11.74 -10.06
C LEU A 326 15.09 -11.08 -10.48
N TRP A 327 15.02 -9.92 -11.14
CA TRP A 327 16.21 -9.16 -11.49
C TRP A 327 16.99 -8.69 -10.25
N GLN A 328 16.29 -8.19 -9.23
CA GLN A 328 16.88 -7.83 -7.96
C GLN A 328 17.55 -9.04 -7.29
N GLN A 329 16.92 -10.20 -7.30
CA GLN A 329 17.47 -11.43 -6.73
C GLN A 329 18.79 -11.83 -7.42
N PHE A 330 18.86 -11.78 -8.74
CA PHE A 330 20.12 -12.04 -9.46
C PHE A 330 21.21 -11.03 -9.10
N SER A 331 20.87 -9.75 -9.00
CA SER A 331 21.84 -8.72 -8.59
C SER A 331 22.35 -8.90 -7.16
N ILE A 332 21.50 -9.39 -6.25
CA ILE A 332 21.89 -9.70 -4.87
C ILE A 332 22.81 -10.91 -4.84
N GLN A 333 22.54 -11.95 -5.64
CA GLN A 333 23.42 -13.11 -5.74
C GLN A 333 24.82 -12.72 -6.23
N ASP A 334 24.91 -11.85 -7.25
CA ASP A 334 26.20 -11.32 -7.71
C ASP A 334 26.95 -10.56 -6.60
N GLN A 335 26.22 -9.76 -5.79
CA GLN A 335 26.81 -9.05 -4.65
C GLN A 335 27.25 -9.98 -3.52
N VAL A 336 26.49 -11.04 -3.25
CA VAL A 336 26.84 -12.07 -2.26
C VAL A 336 28.12 -12.77 -2.69
N ASP A 337 28.21 -13.19 -3.96
CA ASP A 337 29.40 -13.85 -4.49
C ASP A 337 30.64 -12.95 -4.43
N ASP A 338 30.51 -11.67 -4.78
CA ASP A 338 31.61 -10.70 -4.64
C ASP A 338 32.01 -10.50 -3.17
N THR A 339 31.03 -10.39 -2.27
CA THR A 339 31.28 -10.25 -0.82
C THR A 339 32.00 -11.48 -0.25
N VAL A 340 31.60 -12.68 -0.65
CA VAL A 340 32.25 -13.94 -0.25
C VAL A 340 33.69 -13.97 -0.75
N ARG A 341 33.95 -13.59 -2.01
CA ARG A 341 35.32 -13.51 -2.57
C ARG A 341 36.20 -12.52 -1.83
N ARG A 342 35.68 -11.32 -1.54
CA ARG A 342 36.41 -10.28 -0.78
C ARG A 342 36.72 -10.74 0.65
N THR A 343 35.75 -11.36 1.31
CA THR A 343 35.92 -11.89 2.68
C THR A 343 36.98 -12.99 2.69
N ALA A 344 36.94 -13.92 1.75
CA ALA A 344 37.94 -14.97 1.62
C ALA A 344 39.36 -14.40 1.41
N ARG A 345 39.48 -13.38 0.54
CA ARG A 345 40.76 -12.70 0.28
C ARG A 345 41.31 -12.01 1.54
N ILE A 346 40.49 -11.21 2.22
CA ILE A 346 40.90 -10.50 3.44
C ILE A 346 41.28 -11.50 4.54
N ASN A 347 40.52 -12.59 4.69
CA ASN A 347 40.86 -13.64 5.65
C ASN A 347 42.19 -14.32 5.33
N ALA A 348 42.49 -14.58 4.05
CA ALA A 348 43.78 -15.13 3.63
C ALA A 348 44.94 -14.16 3.90
N GLU A 349 44.75 -12.86 3.61
CA GLU A 349 45.72 -11.81 3.93
C GLU A 349 45.93 -11.69 5.44
N TYR A 350 44.85 -11.71 6.24
CA TYR A 350 44.89 -11.69 7.70
C TYR A 350 45.63 -12.91 8.26
N GLN A 351 45.38 -14.12 7.73
CA GLN A 351 46.12 -15.33 8.13
C GLN A 351 47.60 -15.22 7.80
N THR A 352 47.94 -14.72 6.61
CA THR A 352 49.33 -14.51 6.19
C THR A 352 50.05 -13.51 7.11
N ALA A 353 49.40 -12.39 7.43
CA ALA A 353 49.93 -11.41 8.40
C ALA A 353 50.03 -12.00 9.82
N THR A 354 49.07 -12.83 10.23
CA THR A 354 49.08 -13.49 11.54
C THR A 354 50.28 -14.43 11.70
N LEU A 355 50.66 -15.13 10.63
CA LEU A 355 51.85 -15.99 10.62
C LEU A 355 53.17 -15.21 10.73
N GLN A 356 53.18 -13.91 10.39
CA GLN A 356 54.35 -13.03 10.51
C GLN A 356 54.48 -12.41 11.89
N PHE A 357 53.47 -12.55 12.77
CA PHE A 357 53.61 -12.06 14.13
C PHE A 357 54.67 -12.87 14.89
N PRO A 358 55.57 -12.20 15.64
CA PRO A 358 56.50 -12.90 16.51
C PRO A 358 55.72 -13.74 17.52
N ALA A 359 56.20 -14.95 17.79
CA ALA A 359 55.57 -15.85 18.76
C ALA A 359 55.40 -15.11 20.10
N ALA A 360 54.16 -14.88 20.50
CA ALA A 360 53.86 -14.23 21.78
C ALA A 360 54.48 -15.08 22.90
N PRO A 361 55.23 -14.47 23.85
CA PRO A 361 55.95 -15.21 24.88
C PRO A 361 55.03 -15.99 25.84
N THR A 362 53.70 -15.74 25.81
CA THR A 362 52.71 -16.54 26.53
C THR A 362 51.34 -16.45 25.86
N SER A 363 50.47 -17.45 26.05
CA SER A 363 49.12 -17.47 25.47
C SER A 363 48.17 -16.50 26.18
N ALA A 364 47.16 -15.99 25.47
CA ALA A 364 46.11 -15.14 26.05
C ALA A 364 45.39 -15.84 27.23
N ASP A 365 45.23 -17.16 27.15
CA ASP A 365 44.67 -17.97 28.23
C ASP A 365 45.55 -17.97 29.49
N ASN A 366 46.88 -17.97 29.33
CA ASN A 366 47.80 -17.90 30.46
C ASN A 366 47.76 -16.52 31.14
N LEU A 367 47.65 -15.44 30.36
CA LEU A 367 47.48 -14.09 30.93
C LEU A 367 46.18 -13.98 31.71
N LYS A 368 45.07 -14.48 31.17
CA LYS A 368 43.76 -14.49 31.84
C LYS A 368 43.81 -15.29 33.15
N ARG A 369 44.43 -16.49 33.12
CA ARG A 369 44.61 -17.31 34.34
C ARG A 369 45.49 -16.62 35.37
N ALA A 370 46.56 -15.96 34.95
CA ALA A 370 47.45 -15.23 35.85
C ALA A 370 46.73 -14.07 36.55
N THR A 371 45.90 -13.30 35.81
CA THR A 371 45.11 -12.21 36.38
C THR A 371 44.02 -12.73 37.32
N GLU A 372 43.30 -13.79 36.95
CA GLU A 372 42.27 -14.39 37.80
C GLU A 372 42.86 -15.00 39.08
N LEU A 373 44.06 -15.61 39.00
CA LEU A 373 44.77 -16.13 40.17
C LEU A 373 45.23 -15.00 41.09
N ALA A 374 45.81 -13.93 40.53
CA ALA A 374 46.24 -12.77 41.31
C ALA A 374 45.07 -12.11 42.05
N GLU A 375 43.90 -12.02 41.41
CA GLU A 375 42.71 -11.45 42.00
C GLU A 375 42.13 -12.34 43.12
N LYS A 376 42.10 -13.66 42.93
CA LYS A 376 41.69 -14.62 43.97
C LYS A 376 42.60 -14.62 45.19
N LEU A 377 43.92 -14.45 45.00
CA LEU A 377 44.86 -14.34 46.12
C LEU A 377 44.66 -13.05 46.91
N ARG A 378 44.42 -11.93 46.21
CA ARG A 378 44.21 -10.62 46.85
C ARG A 378 42.94 -10.59 47.71
N THR A 379 41.86 -11.26 47.29
CA THR A 379 40.59 -11.31 48.05
C THR A 379 40.61 -12.30 49.22
N THR A 380 41.58 -13.22 49.26
CA THR A 380 41.64 -14.31 50.25
C THR A 380 42.71 -14.09 51.34
N ALA A 381 43.62 -13.13 51.15
CA ALA A 381 44.67 -12.80 52.11
C ALA A 381 44.12 -12.07 53.34
N SER A 382 44.50 -12.51 54.55
CA SER A 382 44.14 -11.85 55.83
C SER A 382 45.37 -11.19 56.46
N SER A 383 45.19 -10.08 57.17
CA SER A 383 46.26 -9.31 57.81
C SER A 383 46.63 -9.88 59.19
N PRO A 384 47.93 -9.94 59.57
CA PRO A 384 48.37 -10.29 60.93
C PRO A 384 48.12 -9.17 61.96
N GLU A 385 47.69 -7.99 61.53
CA GLU A 385 47.55 -6.80 62.39
C GLU A 385 46.68 -7.01 63.65
N PRO A 386 45.48 -7.63 63.59
CA PRO A 386 44.67 -7.85 64.80
C PRO A 386 45.37 -8.76 65.81
N PHE A 387 46.13 -9.75 65.32
CA PHE A 387 46.91 -10.67 66.15
C PHE A 387 48.06 -9.94 66.87
N LEU A 388 48.79 -9.11 66.13
CA LEU A 388 49.88 -8.31 66.70
C LEU A 388 49.37 -7.27 67.71
N GLN A 389 48.21 -6.66 67.47
CA GLN A 389 47.60 -5.71 68.42
C GLN A 389 47.24 -6.37 69.76
N VAL A 390 46.66 -7.58 69.75
CA VAL A 390 46.33 -8.33 70.98
C VAL A 390 47.60 -8.64 71.79
N ILE A 391 48.66 -9.09 71.12
CA ILE A 391 49.93 -9.40 71.79
C ILE A 391 50.58 -8.13 72.34
N GLY A 392 50.56 -7.04 71.58
CA GLY A 392 51.07 -5.74 72.02
C GLY A 392 50.36 -5.23 73.28
N ARG A 393 49.03 -5.35 73.36
CA ARG A 393 48.24 -4.97 74.54
C ARG A 393 48.60 -5.81 75.78
N ALA A 394 48.85 -7.11 75.61
CA ALA A 394 49.24 -7.98 76.72
C ALA A 394 50.70 -7.79 77.17
N LEU A 395 51.60 -7.42 76.25
CA LEU A 395 53.01 -7.15 76.55
C LEU A 395 53.23 -5.80 77.26
N ALA A 396 52.46 -4.76 76.90
CA ALA A 396 52.62 -3.41 77.45
C ALA A 396 52.63 -3.34 79.01
N PRO A 397 51.74 -4.02 79.76
CA PRO A 397 51.77 -4.07 81.22
C PRO A 397 52.71 -5.16 81.79
N SER A 398 53.48 -5.85 80.95
CA SER A 398 54.33 -6.99 81.31
C SER A 398 55.81 -6.72 80.98
N PRO A 399 56.47 -5.70 81.58
CA PRO A 399 57.84 -5.31 81.22
C PRO A 399 58.89 -6.39 81.52
N GLU A 400 58.54 -7.34 82.37
CA GLU A 400 59.38 -8.48 82.76
C GLU A 400 59.49 -9.55 81.66
N ILE A 401 58.71 -9.48 80.59
CA ILE A 401 58.69 -10.50 79.52
C ILE A 401 59.32 -9.97 78.24
N ALA A 402 60.33 -10.66 77.74
CA ALA A 402 60.91 -10.43 76.41
C ALA A 402 60.43 -11.50 75.43
N LEU A 403 59.72 -11.09 74.39
CA LEU A 403 59.39 -11.99 73.28
C LEU A 403 60.64 -12.20 72.41
N THR A 404 60.95 -13.45 72.07
CA THR A 404 62.08 -13.83 71.21
C THR A 404 61.60 -14.24 69.82
N GLU A 405 60.44 -14.90 69.76
CA GLU A 405 59.85 -15.37 68.49
C GLU A 405 58.33 -15.20 68.49
N LEU A 406 57.80 -14.81 67.34
CA LEU A 406 56.36 -14.71 67.07
C LEU A 406 56.05 -15.42 65.75
N GLY A 407 55.46 -16.61 65.85
CA GLY A 407 54.87 -17.30 64.71
C GLY A 407 53.41 -16.90 64.54
N TRP A 408 52.97 -16.61 63.30
CA TRP A 408 51.57 -16.35 62.98
C TRP A 408 51.14 -17.15 61.75
N GLN A 409 49.91 -17.68 61.78
CA GLN A 409 49.28 -18.30 60.62
C GLN A 409 47.78 -18.03 60.58
N PHE A 410 47.23 -17.97 59.37
CA PHE A 410 45.80 -17.91 59.08
C PHE A 410 45.39 -19.09 58.20
N ARG A 411 45.07 -20.22 58.84
CA ARG A 411 44.69 -21.47 58.16
C ARG A 411 43.63 -22.22 58.95
N ALA A 412 43.08 -23.25 58.32
CA ALA A 412 42.34 -24.30 59.02
C ALA A 412 43.33 -25.07 59.92
N GLY A 413 43.26 -24.85 61.24
CA GLY A 413 44.12 -25.48 62.26
C GLY A 413 44.93 -24.50 63.12
N GLU A 414 45.34 -24.94 64.31
CA GLU A 414 46.19 -24.20 65.25
C GLU A 414 47.68 -24.35 64.91
N ILE A 415 48.55 -23.45 65.41
CA ILE A 415 50.01 -23.63 65.24
C ILE A 415 50.47 -24.81 66.08
N ASP A 416 51.17 -25.75 65.44
CA ASP A 416 51.85 -26.85 66.11
C ASP A 416 53.07 -26.33 66.87
N ALA A 417 53.05 -26.43 68.19
CA ALA A 417 54.10 -25.91 69.06
C ALA A 417 55.41 -26.75 69.09
N GLY A 418 55.47 -27.84 68.32
CA GLY A 418 56.63 -28.73 68.20
C GLY A 418 57.44 -28.54 66.90
N GLY A 419 57.02 -27.65 66.00
CA GLY A 419 57.72 -27.40 64.74
C GLY A 419 58.85 -26.37 64.88
N GLN A 420 60.05 -26.70 64.41
CA GLN A 420 61.15 -25.72 64.28
C GLN A 420 60.76 -24.60 63.30
N PRO A 421 61.17 -23.35 63.55
CA PRO A 421 60.88 -22.23 62.64
C PRO A 421 61.75 -22.38 61.39
N GLY A 422 61.14 -22.64 60.23
CA GLY A 422 61.84 -22.61 58.94
C GLY A 422 61.56 -23.75 57.96
N ALA A 423 60.78 -24.77 58.30
CA ALA A 423 60.47 -25.87 57.37
C ALA A 423 59.18 -25.62 56.55
N THR A 424 59.20 -24.65 55.63
CA THR A 424 58.20 -24.59 54.55
C THR A 424 58.57 -25.59 53.46
N ALA A 425 58.26 -26.87 53.68
CA ALA A 425 58.23 -27.85 52.60
C ALA A 425 56.97 -27.61 51.74
N PRO A 426 57.07 -27.44 50.41
CA PRO A 426 55.91 -27.39 49.55
C PRO A 426 55.32 -28.80 49.46
N ARG A 427 54.24 -29.06 50.18
CA ARG A 427 53.40 -30.24 49.93
C ARG A 427 52.64 -30.04 48.63
N GLN A 428 53.18 -30.59 47.56
CA GLN A 428 52.40 -30.98 46.39
C GLN A 428 51.58 -32.23 46.75
N GLY A 429 50.27 -32.22 46.47
CA GLY A 429 49.48 -33.44 46.41
C GLY A 429 48.10 -33.37 47.06
N ALA A 430 47.11 -33.54 46.19
CA ALA A 430 45.78 -34.10 46.42
C ALA A 430 44.82 -33.35 47.35
N ALA A 431 43.70 -32.92 46.75
CA ALA A 431 42.46 -32.66 47.47
C ALA A 431 42.00 -33.94 48.19
N PRO A 432 41.67 -33.87 49.49
CA PRO A 432 40.77 -34.84 50.10
C PRO A 432 39.35 -34.27 50.12
N ALA A 433 38.41 -35.19 49.86
CA ALA A 433 36.98 -35.02 50.09
C ALA A 433 36.69 -34.50 51.51
N GLY A 434 35.58 -33.74 51.64
CA GLY A 434 35.12 -33.15 52.90
C GLY A 434 34.83 -34.16 54.02
N PRO A 435 34.43 -33.72 55.25
CA PRO A 435 33.52 -32.59 55.48
C PRO A 435 33.96 -31.59 56.58
N ALA A 436 33.15 -30.54 56.73
CA ALA A 436 33.21 -29.37 57.63
C ALA A 436 34.07 -28.19 57.14
N PRO A 437 33.53 -26.96 57.11
CA PRO A 437 34.34 -25.76 56.90
C PRO A 437 35.27 -25.64 58.12
N ALA A 438 36.52 -26.05 57.96
CA ALA A 438 37.53 -25.80 58.97
C ALA A 438 37.77 -24.29 58.98
N VAL A 439 37.07 -23.61 59.90
CA VAL A 439 37.09 -22.16 60.04
C VAL A 439 38.55 -21.72 60.19
N ARG A 440 39.01 -20.85 59.29
CA ARG A 440 40.39 -20.35 59.33
C ARG A 440 40.56 -19.47 60.57
N ARG A 441 41.48 -19.83 61.46
CA ARG A 441 41.70 -19.09 62.71
C ARG A 441 43.04 -18.36 62.64
N HIS A 442 43.11 -17.18 63.24
CA HIS A 442 44.41 -16.57 63.54
C HIS A 442 44.98 -17.35 64.73
N SER A 443 46.06 -18.09 64.48
CA SER A 443 46.79 -18.78 65.54
C SER A 443 48.25 -18.34 65.50
N GLY A 444 48.86 -18.23 66.67
CA GLY A 444 50.27 -17.90 66.76
C GLY A 444 50.97 -18.55 67.94
N LEU A 445 52.28 -18.67 67.80
CA LEU A 445 53.19 -19.21 68.79
C LEU A 445 54.07 -18.06 69.29
N LEU A 446 54.04 -17.86 70.60
CA LEU A 446 54.84 -16.87 71.30
C LEU A 446 55.92 -17.62 72.06
N ALA A 447 57.18 -17.42 71.67
CA ALA A 447 58.32 -17.87 72.45
C ALA A 447 58.99 -16.65 73.08
N GLY A 448 59.29 -16.74 74.37
CA GLY A 448 59.89 -15.63 75.10
C GLY A 448 60.65 -16.09 76.33
N GLN A 449 61.31 -15.13 76.96
CA GLN A 449 62.09 -15.32 78.17
C GLN A 449 61.76 -14.21 79.18
N VAL A 450 61.90 -14.47 80.47
CA VAL A 450 61.75 -13.44 81.51
C VAL A 450 63.04 -12.61 81.60
N ARG A 451 62.92 -11.27 81.52
CA ARG A 451 64.04 -10.32 81.61
C ARG A 451 64.64 -10.31 83.03
N ASP A 452 65.95 -10.10 83.11
CA ASP A 452 66.71 -9.99 84.37
C ASP A 452 66.51 -11.16 85.35
N PHE A 453 66.43 -12.39 84.83
CA PHE A 453 66.26 -13.58 85.66
C PHE A 453 67.45 -13.82 86.60
N ARG A 454 67.19 -13.84 87.90
CA ARG A 454 68.19 -14.06 88.98
C ARG A 454 68.00 -15.39 89.72
N GLY A 455 67.55 -16.44 89.02
CA GLY A 455 67.41 -17.78 89.60
C GLY A 455 66.07 -18.07 90.30
N ASP A 456 65.15 -17.10 90.38
CA ASP A 456 63.82 -17.31 90.99
C ASP A 456 62.80 -17.83 89.97
N PHE A 457 62.78 -19.16 89.82
CA PHE A 457 61.81 -19.85 88.95
C PHE A 457 60.36 -19.67 89.39
N ARG A 458 60.09 -19.43 90.69
CA ARG A 458 58.72 -19.24 91.18
C ARG A 458 58.18 -17.88 90.71
N GLN A 459 58.98 -16.83 90.85
CA GLN A 459 58.61 -15.50 90.35
C GLN A 459 58.48 -15.50 88.82
N ALA A 460 59.37 -16.17 88.10
CA ALA A 460 59.29 -16.29 86.63
C ALA A 460 58.00 -16.99 86.16
N ILE A 461 57.61 -18.10 86.80
CA ILE A 461 56.36 -18.81 86.49
C ILE A 461 55.14 -17.93 86.81
N LEU A 462 55.17 -17.17 87.90
CA LEU A 462 54.09 -16.23 88.22
C LEU A 462 53.95 -15.14 87.16
N SER A 463 55.06 -14.55 86.68
CA SER A 463 55.04 -13.53 85.63
C SER A 463 54.55 -14.08 84.28
N ILE A 464 54.96 -15.31 83.90
CA ILE A 464 54.48 -15.99 82.68
C ILE A 464 52.99 -16.33 82.77
N ASN A 465 52.53 -16.82 83.93
CA ASN A 465 51.12 -17.11 84.15
C ASN A 465 50.27 -15.84 84.15
N ALA A 466 50.74 -14.76 84.78
CA ALA A 466 50.07 -13.46 84.74
C ALA A 466 49.94 -12.93 83.30
N PHE A 467 50.95 -13.13 82.46
CA PHE A 467 50.89 -12.79 81.05
C PHE A 467 49.94 -13.67 80.24
N ALA A 468 49.94 -14.99 80.50
CA ALA A 468 48.98 -15.91 79.89
C ALA A 468 47.54 -15.55 80.28
N GLU A 469 47.28 -15.16 81.53
CA GLU A 469 45.97 -14.68 81.99
C GLU A 469 45.58 -13.34 81.35
N ARG A 470 46.52 -12.41 81.16
CA ARG A 470 46.24 -11.15 80.42
C ARG A 470 45.87 -11.42 78.96
N LEU A 471 46.53 -12.38 78.31
CA LEU A 471 46.15 -12.82 76.97
C LEU A 471 44.76 -13.46 76.97
N ARG A 472 44.40 -14.26 77.99
CA ARG A 472 43.05 -14.84 78.12
C ARG A 472 41.97 -13.79 78.38
N ALA A 473 42.32 -12.70 79.06
CA ALA A 473 41.40 -11.62 79.39
C ALA A 473 41.03 -10.74 78.18
N ASP A 474 41.78 -10.78 77.07
CA ASP A 474 41.43 -10.03 75.87
C ASP A 474 40.21 -10.67 75.17
N PRO A 475 39.14 -9.90 74.90
CA PRO A 475 37.91 -10.45 74.32
C PRO A 475 38.11 -11.14 72.96
N LEU A 476 39.16 -10.76 72.22
CA LEU A 476 39.50 -11.30 70.89
C LEU A 476 40.22 -12.66 70.97
N VAL A 477 40.61 -13.12 72.15
CA VAL A 477 41.31 -14.41 72.33
C VAL A 477 40.31 -15.53 72.63
N GLU A 478 40.42 -16.63 71.89
CA GLU A 478 39.62 -17.86 72.08
C GLU A 478 40.29 -18.77 73.11
N SER A 479 41.59 -19.02 72.94
CA SER A 479 42.34 -19.89 73.84
C SER A 479 43.81 -19.49 73.93
N VAL A 480 44.38 -19.70 75.12
CA VAL A 480 45.81 -19.53 75.40
C VAL A 480 46.30 -20.80 76.08
N ARG A 481 47.26 -21.47 75.47
CA ARG A 481 47.88 -22.69 76.02
C ARG A 481 49.35 -22.46 76.25
N VAL A 482 49.79 -22.60 77.48
CA VAL A 482 51.22 -22.59 77.82
C VAL A 482 51.76 -23.98 77.49
N VAL A 483 52.65 -24.06 76.51
CA VAL A 483 53.22 -25.32 76.00
C VAL A 483 54.52 -25.67 76.72
N GLN A 484 55.30 -24.66 77.10
CA GLN A 484 56.57 -24.85 77.79
C GLN A 484 56.73 -23.79 78.89
N LEU A 485 57.08 -24.23 80.09
CA LEU A 485 57.42 -23.39 81.24
C LEU A 485 58.92 -23.59 81.59
N PRO A 486 59.55 -22.60 82.25
CA PRO A 486 60.97 -22.65 82.66
C PRO A 486 61.31 -23.84 83.56
N LEU A 487 60.35 -24.34 84.33
CA LEU A 487 60.48 -25.51 85.19
C LEU A 487 59.20 -26.34 85.12
N ASN A 488 59.30 -27.59 84.67
CA ASN A 488 58.16 -28.50 84.54
C ASN A 488 57.74 -29.03 85.91
N VAL A 489 56.56 -28.62 86.39
CA VAL A 489 55.95 -29.06 87.66
C VAL A 489 55.05 -30.31 87.51
N ASN A 490 55.24 -31.08 86.43
CA ASN A 490 54.43 -32.26 86.13
C ASN A 490 55.02 -33.51 86.86
N PRO A 491 54.30 -34.17 87.78
CA PRO A 491 54.85 -35.22 88.65
C PRO A 491 55.15 -36.58 87.95
N THR A 492 55.04 -36.66 86.62
CA THR A 492 55.17 -37.90 85.84
C THR A 492 56.38 -37.93 84.88
N LEU A 493 57.35 -37.02 85.02
CA LEU A 493 58.59 -37.00 84.23
C LEU A 493 59.82 -37.19 85.12
N ALA A 494 60.68 -38.14 84.75
CA ALA A 494 61.91 -38.51 85.45
C ALA A 494 62.93 -37.35 85.43
N LEU A 495 63.38 -36.93 86.61
CA LEU A 495 64.49 -35.99 86.78
C LEU A 495 65.81 -36.65 86.34
N SER A 496 66.52 -36.03 85.41
CA SER A 496 67.92 -36.35 85.10
C SER A 496 68.76 -35.10 85.39
N GLY A 497 69.63 -35.18 86.39
CA GLY A 497 70.53 -34.11 86.78
C GLY A 497 71.93 -34.68 87.03
N ASN A 498 72.90 -34.23 86.25
CA ASN A 498 74.32 -34.54 86.39
C ASN A 498 75.02 -33.38 87.11
N THR A 499 75.85 -33.68 88.11
CA THR A 499 76.55 -32.72 88.98
C THR A 499 77.97 -32.45 88.48
N ALA A 500 78.20 -31.25 87.94
CA ALA A 500 79.50 -30.58 87.91
C ALA A 500 79.28 -29.05 87.81
N GLU A 501 80.03 -28.32 88.63
CA GLU A 501 80.00 -26.88 88.96
C GLU A 501 80.18 -25.96 87.72
N THR A 502 79.76 -24.69 87.65
CA THR A 502 79.87 -23.55 88.60
C THR A 502 78.78 -22.48 88.29
N PRO A 503 78.25 -21.74 89.28
CA PRO A 503 77.08 -20.87 89.11
C PRO A 503 77.43 -19.43 88.73
N THR A 504 77.37 -19.13 87.42
CA THR A 504 77.01 -17.79 86.89
C THR A 504 76.53 -17.95 85.44
N GLN A 505 75.70 -18.96 85.19
CA GLN A 505 74.80 -18.94 84.05
C GLN A 505 73.52 -18.27 84.53
N GLY A 506 73.23 -17.06 84.03
CA GLY A 506 71.88 -16.53 84.08
C GLY A 506 71.00 -17.52 83.34
N GLY A 507 70.35 -18.43 84.09
CA GLY A 507 69.40 -19.37 83.51
C GLY A 507 68.35 -18.58 82.76
N SER A 508 68.10 -18.89 81.49
CA SER A 508 66.97 -18.24 80.81
C SER A 508 65.68 -18.92 81.28
N ALA A 509 64.70 -18.11 81.70
CA ALA A 509 63.36 -18.60 81.97
C ALA A 509 62.55 -18.59 80.68
N ASP A 510 62.81 -19.56 79.80
CA ASP A 510 62.16 -19.70 78.51
C ASP A 510 60.73 -20.25 78.64
N PHE A 511 59.82 -19.70 77.86
CA PHE A 511 58.45 -20.17 77.75
C PHE A 511 57.95 -20.18 76.31
N ARG A 512 56.96 -21.03 76.06
CA ARG A 512 56.21 -21.05 74.80
C ARG A 512 54.72 -21.05 75.06
N ILE A 513 53.99 -20.15 74.41
CA ILE A 513 52.54 -20.00 74.53
C ILE A 513 51.93 -20.04 73.14
N VAL A 514 50.92 -20.87 72.94
CA VAL A 514 50.06 -20.84 71.75
C VAL A 514 48.84 -19.99 72.05
N VAL A 515 48.58 -19.02 71.18
CA VAL A 515 47.42 -18.12 71.24
C VAL A 515 46.56 -18.34 70.01
N VAL A 516 45.25 -18.49 70.21
CA VAL A 516 44.26 -18.59 69.14
C VAL A 516 43.27 -17.46 69.31
N LEU A 517 43.06 -16.64 68.27
CA LEU A 517 42.04 -15.60 68.27
C LEU A 517 40.69 -16.17 67.86
N LYS A 518 39.64 -15.59 68.43
CA LYS A 518 38.29 -15.71 67.88
C LYS A 518 38.28 -15.05 66.52
N LEU A 519 37.58 -15.64 65.56
CA LEU A 519 37.31 -14.90 64.34
C LEU A 519 36.42 -13.69 64.69
N PRO A 520 36.70 -12.51 64.13
CA PRO A 520 35.68 -11.47 64.09
C PRO A 520 34.48 -12.03 63.31
N SER A 521 33.28 -11.94 63.91
CA SER A 521 32.01 -12.30 63.28
C SER A 521 31.78 -11.55 61.98
#